data_AF-A0A9N8GW91-F1
#
_entry.id   AF-A0A9N8GW91-F1
#
_cell.length_a   1.000
_cell.length_b   1.000
_cell.length_c   1.000
_cell.angle_alpha   90.00
_cell.angle_beta   90.00
_cell.angle_gamma   90.00
#
_symmetry.space_group_name_H-M   'P 1'
#
loop_
_entity.id
_entity.type
_entity.pdbx_description
1 polymer ?
#
loop_
_entity_poly.entity_id
_entity_poly.type
_entity_poly.pdbx_seq_one_letter_code
_entity_poly.pdbx_strand_id
1 'polypeptide(L)'
;MSDSRTGEAVYKEFIEFRDAFLTDAMDEASAWSTNKFGERFRPVVLVNARRLKKWTEAIDQWNKFAQELKKYPQLGIPVSLYEPAPKFISGAIRVRCYELPATEVTTKAREKILADYDREIERFKAIDNTNPYLKQLQEERKTFEALPPKTKLRLRRTGYTDLNCAYNTTEESQIMVRVSSSGVFFDERTLGQGFTFGPKTKNSKASIYSELSPIPQSLYQSIDIYDIDTVEKAKAARKKYREENEQEIKREQWSRYNKTRAAKNALQADAEHAASEKNPSGSSQD
;
A
#
# COMPACT_ATOMS: atom_id res chain seq x y z
N MET A 1 36.98 11.41 11.52
CA MET A 1 36.01 10.56 12.25
C MET A 1 34.88 11.48 12.68
N SER A 2 33.66 11.28 12.17
CA SER A 2 32.52 12.07 12.65
C SER A 2 32.28 11.75 14.12
N ASP A 3 32.17 12.76 14.97
CA ASP A 3 31.99 12.57 16.41
C ASP A 3 30.65 11.87 16.64
N SER A 4 30.69 10.63 17.17
CA SER A 4 29.50 9.84 17.47
C SER A 4 28.54 10.57 18.40
N ARG A 5 29.05 11.45 19.29
CA ARG A 5 28.21 12.24 20.21
C ARG A 5 27.34 13.25 19.47
N THR A 6 27.86 13.83 18.39
CA THR A 6 27.09 14.74 17.53
C THR A 6 25.99 13.98 16.78
N GLY A 7 26.29 12.79 16.27
CA GLY A 7 25.29 11.95 15.62
C GLY A 7 24.16 11.48 16.55
N GLU A 8 24.49 11.10 17.79
CA GLU A 8 23.50 10.75 18.81
C GLU A 8 22.59 11.93 19.20
N ALA A 9 23.15 13.13 19.30
CA ALA A 9 22.38 14.35 19.57
C ALA A 9 21.38 14.64 18.45
N VAL A 10 21.83 14.61 17.18
CA VAL A 10 20.98 14.79 16.00
C VAL A 10 19.86 13.73 15.97
N TYR A 11 20.17 12.48 16.33
CA TYR A 11 19.17 11.42 16.39
C TYR A 11 18.08 11.70 17.42
N LYS A 12 18.44 12.13 18.63
CA LYS A 12 17.47 12.48 19.68
C LYS A 12 16.58 13.65 19.27
N GLU A 13 17.18 14.72 18.75
CA GLU A 13 16.43 15.87 18.23
C GLU A 13 15.47 15.46 17.09
N PHE A 14 15.92 14.58 16.20
CA PHE A 14 15.07 14.07 15.13
C PHE A 14 13.88 13.25 15.66
N ILE A 15 14.06 12.40 16.67
CA ILE A 15 12.95 11.63 17.26
C ILE A 15 11.90 12.56 17.85
N GLU A 16 12.32 13.53 18.67
CA GLU A 16 11.42 14.51 19.28
C GLU A 16 10.67 15.33 18.22
N PHE A 17 11.40 15.83 17.21
CA PHE A 17 10.82 16.54 16.08
C PHE A 17 9.83 15.67 15.31
N ARG A 18 10.20 14.43 15.00
CA ARG A 18 9.39 13.48 14.24
C ARG A 18 8.08 13.18 14.96
N ASP A 19 8.12 12.93 16.26
CA ASP A 19 6.94 12.56 17.02
C ASP A 19 5.98 13.75 17.13
N ALA A 20 6.50 14.97 17.34
CA ALA A 20 5.69 16.19 17.27
C ALA A 20 5.10 16.42 15.87
N PHE A 21 5.93 16.28 14.81
CA PHE A 21 5.49 16.42 13.42
C PHE A 21 4.35 15.48 13.07
N LEU A 22 4.49 14.19 13.42
CA LEU A 22 3.49 13.17 13.11
C LEU A 22 2.20 13.33 13.93
N THR A 23 2.33 13.81 15.17
CA THR A 23 1.17 14.15 16.03
C THR A 23 0.37 15.27 15.38
N ASP A 24 1.01 16.40 15.10
CA ASP A 24 0.38 17.54 14.42
C ASP A 24 -0.24 17.13 13.07
N ALA A 25 0.45 16.28 12.30
CA ALA A 25 -0.02 15.85 10.99
C ALA A 25 -1.24 14.93 11.10
N MET A 26 -1.31 14.10 12.13
CA MET A 26 -2.46 13.22 12.37
C MET A 26 -3.68 14.00 12.87
N ASP A 27 -3.47 15.04 13.67
CA ASP A 27 -4.53 15.92 14.15
C ASP A 27 -5.16 16.73 13.01
N GLU A 28 -4.36 17.15 12.03
CA GLU A 28 -4.83 17.85 10.82
C GLU A 28 -5.19 16.90 9.65
N ALA A 29 -5.18 15.58 9.84
CA ALA A 29 -5.35 14.61 8.75
C ALA A 29 -6.80 14.52 8.23
N SER A 30 -6.97 14.71 6.93
CA SER A 30 -8.25 14.49 6.21
C SER A 30 -8.46 13.03 5.80
N ALA A 31 -7.39 12.22 5.78
CA ALA A 31 -7.47 10.77 5.65
C ALA A 31 -6.28 10.09 6.33
N TRP A 32 -6.45 8.83 6.71
CA TRP A 32 -5.44 8.01 7.39
C TRP A 32 -5.75 6.52 7.16
N SER A 33 -4.78 5.67 7.50
CA SER A 33 -4.97 4.22 7.58
C SER A 33 -4.92 3.76 9.04
N THR A 34 -5.34 2.54 9.29
CA THR A 34 -5.32 1.93 10.63
C THR A 34 -4.42 0.69 10.60
N ASN A 35 -3.48 0.59 11.54
CA ASN A 35 -2.58 -0.55 11.61
C ASN A 35 -3.27 -1.78 12.25
N LYS A 36 -2.56 -2.90 12.35
CA LYS A 36 -3.09 -4.15 12.95
C LYS A 36 -3.49 -4.04 14.42
N PHE A 37 -3.04 -2.99 15.11
CA PHE A 37 -3.34 -2.71 16.52
C PHE A 37 -4.47 -1.68 16.70
N GLY A 38 -5.06 -1.18 15.61
CA GLY A 38 -6.10 -0.15 15.66
C GLY A 38 -5.57 1.28 15.71
N GLU A 39 -4.25 1.49 15.59
CA GLU A 39 -3.66 2.82 15.66
C GLU A 39 -3.68 3.52 14.30
N ARG A 40 -4.00 4.81 14.32
CA ARG A 40 -4.01 5.66 13.11
C ARG A 40 -2.58 5.96 12.67
N PHE A 41 -2.31 5.79 11.38
CA PHE A 41 -1.00 6.07 10.79
C PHE A 41 -1.14 6.51 9.32
N ARG A 42 -0.04 7.04 8.73
CA ARG A 42 0.02 7.55 7.34
C ARG A 42 -0.95 8.71 7.09
N PRO A 43 -0.71 9.88 7.71
CA PRO A 43 -1.61 11.02 7.56
C PRO A 43 -1.61 11.55 6.13
N VAL A 44 -2.81 11.89 5.63
CA VAL A 44 -3.01 12.70 4.43
C VAL A 44 -3.59 14.03 4.87
N VAL A 45 -2.82 15.10 4.69
CA VAL A 45 -3.17 16.44 5.19
C VAL A 45 -3.51 17.34 4.02
N LEU A 46 -4.64 18.04 4.11
CA LEU A 46 -4.97 19.14 3.20
C LEU A 46 -4.46 20.44 3.82
N VAL A 47 -3.41 20.98 3.22
CA VAL A 47 -2.68 22.13 3.76
C VAL A 47 -3.34 23.41 3.29
N ASN A 48 -4.02 24.09 4.22
CA ASN A 48 -4.58 25.41 3.95
C ASN A 48 -3.49 26.48 3.80
N ALA A 49 -3.86 27.61 3.21
CA ALA A 49 -2.94 28.72 2.94
C ALA A 49 -2.20 29.24 4.18
N ARG A 50 -2.85 29.25 5.35
CA ARG A 50 -2.28 29.77 6.61
C ARG A 50 -1.22 28.84 7.19
N ARG A 51 -1.34 27.53 6.94
CA ARG A 51 -0.43 26.49 7.42
C ARG A 51 0.64 26.09 6.42
N LEU A 52 0.57 26.59 5.17
CA LEU A 52 1.51 26.25 4.11
C LEU A 52 2.97 26.38 4.55
N LYS A 53 3.34 27.55 5.07
CA LYS A 53 4.72 27.83 5.51
C LYS A 53 5.17 26.87 6.62
N LYS A 54 4.31 26.64 7.63
CA LYS A 54 4.57 25.69 8.74
C LYS A 54 4.94 24.32 8.17
N TRP A 55 4.11 23.78 7.28
CA TRP A 55 4.29 22.42 6.77
C TRP A 55 5.48 22.30 5.82
N THR A 56 5.68 23.27 4.91
CA THR A 56 6.84 23.24 4.01
C THR A 56 8.16 23.33 4.78
N GLU A 57 8.26 24.24 5.76
CA GLU A 57 9.48 24.38 6.58
C GLU A 57 9.74 23.14 7.44
N ALA A 58 8.70 22.53 8.00
CA ALA A 58 8.84 21.30 8.78
C ALA A 58 9.28 20.12 7.90
N ILE A 59 8.76 19.99 6.67
CA ILE A 59 9.19 18.96 5.72
C ILE A 59 10.66 19.19 5.31
N ASP A 60 11.07 20.43 5.08
CA ASP A 60 12.47 20.76 4.82
C ASP A 60 13.38 20.42 6.01
N GLN A 61 12.92 20.69 7.23
CA GLN A 61 13.63 20.31 8.45
C GLN A 61 13.77 18.79 8.59
N TRP A 62 12.72 18.03 8.28
CA TRP A 62 12.78 16.55 8.23
C TRP A 62 13.87 16.09 7.25
N ASN A 63 13.91 16.67 6.05
CA ASN A 63 14.91 16.32 5.03
C ASN A 63 16.33 16.66 5.49
N LYS A 64 16.53 17.79 6.20
CA LYS A 64 17.83 18.13 6.79
C LYS A 64 18.27 17.09 7.82
N PHE A 65 17.39 16.70 8.74
CA PHE A 65 17.69 15.62 9.70
C PHE A 65 18.03 14.31 8.99
N ALA A 66 17.23 13.90 8.00
CA ALA A 66 17.49 12.68 7.23
C ALA A 66 18.85 12.71 6.52
N GLN A 67 19.25 13.84 5.93
CA GLN A 67 20.56 14.01 5.30
C GLN A 67 21.71 13.99 6.30
N GLU A 68 21.53 14.59 7.48
CA GLU A 68 22.53 14.61 8.54
C GLU A 68 22.74 13.22 9.13
N LEU A 69 21.67 12.50 9.46
CA LEU A 69 21.72 11.14 10.01
C LEU A 69 22.43 10.13 9.08
N LYS A 70 22.31 10.29 7.76
CA LYS A 70 23.04 9.48 6.77
C LYS A 70 24.57 9.58 6.89
N LYS A 71 25.09 10.65 7.49
CA LYS A 71 26.54 10.82 7.73
C LYS A 71 27.06 9.98 8.90
N TYR A 72 26.17 9.32 9.66
CA TYR A 72 26.50 8.53 10.84
C TYR A 72 26.02 7.07 10.74
N PRO A 73 26.46 6.29 9.72
CA PRO A 73 26.03 4.90 9.54
C PRO A 73 26.40 3.98 10.71
N GLN A 74 27.44 4.33 11.47
CA GLN A 74 27.89 3.59 12.66
C GLN A 74 26.85 3.50 13.77
N LEU A 75 25.85 4.40 13.78
CA LEU A 75 24.77 4.39 14.78
C LEU A 75 23.73 3.29 14.50
N GLY A 76 23.77 2.64 13.34
CA GLY A 76 22.85 1.55 13.01
C GLY A 76 21.38 1.97 12.94
N ILE A 77 21.09 3.26 12.75
CA ILE A 77 19.72 3.80 12.70
C ILE A 77 19.01 3.22 11.48
N PRO A 78 17.83 2.60 11.64
CA PRO A 78 17.07 2.08 10.50
C PRO A 78 16.65 3.21 9.55
N VAL A 79 17.01 3.09 8.27
CA VAL A 79 16.68 4.09 7.23
C VAL A 79 15.17 4.34 7.13
N SER A 80 14.36 3.32 7.38
CA SER A 80 12.89 3.40 7.39
C SER A 80 12.31 4.35 8.43
N LEU A 81 13.12 4.79 9.40
CA LEU A 81 12.70 5.73 10.43
C LEU A 81 12.53 7.16 9.89
N TYR A 82 13.42 7.56 8.97
CA TYR A 82 13.45 8.90 8.37
C TYR A 82 13.19 8.92 6.86
N GLU A 83 13.14 7.75 6.20
CA GLU A 83 12.76 7.62 4.79
C GLU A 83 11.55 6.69 4.57
N PRO A 84 10.69 7.00 3.58
CA PRO A 84 10.71 8.22 2.78
C PRO A 84 10.28 9.43 3.60
N ALA A 85 10.86 10.60 3.29
CA ALA A 85 10.42 11.85 3.90
C ALA A 85 8.95 12.16 3.56
N PRO A 86 8.25 12.96 4.39
CA PRO A 86 6.92 13.42 4.05
C PRO A 86 6.92 14.15 2.71
N LYS A 87 5.88 13.94 1.90
CA LYS A 87 5.78 14.57 0.56
C LYS A 87 4.79 15.73 0.59
N PHE A 88 5.21 16.89 0.10
CA PHE A 88 4.33 17.99 -0.22
C PHE A 88 4.01 18.01 -1.71
N ILE A 89 2.73 18.07 -2.08
CA ILE A 89 2.23 18.06 -3.45
C ILE A 89 1.43 19.33 -3.68
N SER A 90 1.96 20.21 -4.53
CA SER A 90 1.25 21.38 -5.05
C SER A 90 0.64 21.09 -6.42
N GLY A 91 -0.36 21.88 -6.82
CA GLY A 91 -0.95 21.80 -8.16
C GLY A 91 -1.93 20.64 -8.38
N ALA A 92 -2.22 19.87 -7.34
CA ALA A 92 -3.29 18.89 -7.40
C ALA A 92 -4.65 19.62 -7.47
N ILE A 93 -5.44 19.34 -8.52
CA ILE A 93 -6.78 19.91 -8.71
C ILE A 93 -7.89 19.03 -8.16
N ARG A 94 -7.63 17.72 -8.09
CA ARG A 94 -8.53 16.70 -7.58
C ARG A 94 -7.72 15.63 -6.90
N VAL A 95 -8.13 15.21 -5.70
CA VAL A 95 -7.50 14.11 -4.98
C VAL A 95 -8.54 13.08 -4.57
N ARG A 96 -8.23 11.80 -4.78
CA ARG A 96 -8.98 10.68 -4.23
C ARG A 96 -8.04 9.73 -3.52
N CYS A 97 -8.21 9.59 -2.21
CA CYS A 97 -7.48 8.61 -1.42
C CYS A 97 -8.34 7.37 -1.15
N TYR A 98 -7.70 6.22 -1.11
CA TYR A 98 -8.34 4.93 -0.85
C TYR A 98 -7.31 3.92 -0.36
N GLU A 99 -7.78 2.97 0.44
CA GLU A 99 -6.97 1.82 0.82
C GLU A 99 -7.00 0.75 -0.27
N LEU A 100 -5.83 0.20 -0.57
CA LEU A 100 -5.68 -0.98 -1.43
C LEU A 100 -5.10 -2.13 -0.60
N PRO A 101 -5.54 -3.38 -0.84
CA PRO A 101 -4.80 -4.53 -0.38
C PRO A 101 -3.37 -4.46 -0.89
N ALA A 102 -2.42 -4.46 0.03
CA ALA A 102 -1.01 -4.44 -0.28
C ALA A 102 -0.47 -5.86 -0.32
N THR A 103 0.65 -6.02 -1.01
CA THR A 103 1.32 -7.31 -1.12
C THR A 103 2.82 -7.07 -1.12
N GLU A 104 3.52 -7.69 -0.17
CA GLU A 104 4.97 -7.70 -0.17
C GLU A 104 5.41 -8.98 -0.85
N VAL A 105 6.39 -8.86 -1.75
CA VAL A 105 6.88 -9.98 -2.52
C VAL A 105 8.39 -10.00 -2.41
N THR A 106 8.92 -11.06 -1.81
CA THR A 106 10.37 -11.30 -1.74
C THR A 106 10.70 -12.65 -2.35
N THR A 107 11.97 -12.85 -2.69
CA THR A 107 12.47 -14.12 -3.24
C THR A 107 13.55 -14.64 -2.33
N LYS A 108 13.48 -15.93 -1.99
CA LYS A 108 14.43 -16.60 -1.12
C LYS A 108 14.85 -17.93 -1.74
N ALA A 109 16.11 -18.30 -1.56
CA ALA A 109 16.58 -19.62 -1.96
C ALA A 109 16.02 -20.69 -1.01
N ARG A 110 15.73 -21.88 -1.55
CA ARG A 110 15.30 -23.08 -0.79
C ARG A 110 16.19 -23.33 0.43
N GLU A 111 17.51 -23.26 0.25
CA GLU A 111 18.50 -23.52 1.29
C GLU A 111 18.39 -22.54 2.47
N LYS A 112 18.02 -21.29 2.20
CA LYS A 112 17.80 -20.29 3.26
C LYS A 112 16.49 -20.55 4.02
N ILE A 113 15.49 -21.14 3.39
CA ILE A 113 14.25 -21.56 4.08
C ILE A 113 14.55 -22.79 4.96
N LEU A 114 15.27 -23.78 4.42
CA LEU A 114 15.69 -24.96 5.18
C LEU A 114 16.51 -24.57 6.42
N ALA A 115 17.47 -23.64 6.29
CA ALA A 115 18.27 -23.17 7.42
C ALA A 115 17.45 -22.46 8.51
N ASP A 116 16.33 -21.82 8.16
CA ASP A 116 15.43 -21.23 9.16
C ASP A 116 14.56 -22.28 9.85
N TYR A 117 14.10 -23.30 9.11
CA TYR A 117 13.46 -24.48 9.70
C TYR A 117 14.40 -25.21 10.66
N ASP A 118 15.65 -25.46 10.26
CA ASP A 118 16.65 -26.11 11.11
C ASP A 118 16.84 -25.34 12.43
N ARG A 119 16.94 -24.01 12.36
CA ARG A 119 17.08 -23.15 13.55
C ARG A 119 15.88 -23.25 14.48
N GLU A 120 14.66 -23.20 13.93
CA GLU A 120 13.44 -23.24 14.74
C GLU A 120 13.20 -24.64 15.32
N ILE A 121 13.49 -25.70 14.56
CA ILE A 121 13.44 -27.09 15.02
C ILE A 121 14.38 -27.31 16.20
N GLU A 122 15.65 -26.88 16.10
CA GLU A 122 16.61 -27.02 17.19
C GLU A 122 16.19 -26.22 18.43
N ARG A 123 15.61 -25.04 18.24
CA ARG A 123 15.05 -24.23 19.33
C ARG A 123 13.91 -24.97 20.05
N PHE A 124 12.95 -25.53 19.32
CA PHE A 124 11.82 -26.24 19.94
C PHE A 124 12.25 -27.57 20.57
N LYS A 125 13.18 -28.32 19.96
CA LYS A 125 13.75 -29.54 20.56
C LYS A 125 14.38 -29.28 21.93
N ALA A 126 15.07 -28.15 22.07
CA ALA A 126 15.71 -27.76 23.33
C ALA A 126 14.68 -27.43 24.44
N ILE A 127 13.45 -27.06 24.08
CA ILE A 127 12.38 -26.71 25.02
C ILE A 127 11.52 -27.93 25.35
N ASP A 128 10.96 -28.57 24.32
CA ASP A 128 10.05 -29.71 24.45
C ASP A 128 10.04 -30.55 23.16
N ASN A 129 10.61 -31.75 23.25
CA ASN A 129 10.68 -32.71 22.16
C ASN A 129 9.35 -33.38 21.80
N THR A 130 8.32 -33.21 22.63
CA THR A 130 6.97 -33.77 22.40
C THR A 130 6.00 -32.77 21.76
N ASN A 131 6.46 -31.55 21.50
CA ASN A 131 5.63 -30.48 20.95
C ASN A 131 5.06 -30.87 19.57
N PRO A 132 3.73 -30.91 19.37
CA PRO A 132 3.12 -31.21 18.07
C PRO A 132 3.58 -30.28 16.94
N TYR A 133 3.89 -29.02 17.27
CA TYR A 133 4.42 -28.04 16.33
C TYR A 133 5.80 -28.45 15.79
N LEU A 134 6.63 -29.13 16.60
CA LEU A 134 7.92 -29.63 16.15
C LEU A 134 7.77 -30.66 15.03
N LYS A 135 6.80 -31.58 15.16
CA LYS A 135 6.50 -32.58 14.13
C LYS A 135 6.05 -31.90 12.84
N GLN A 136 5.17 -30.91 12.95
CA GLN A 136 4.73 -30.11 11.80
C GLN A 136 5.92 -29.42 11.11
N LEU A 137 6.81 -28.75 11.85
CA LEU A 137 7.99 -28.11 11.27
C LEU A 137 8.91 -29.10 10.54
N GLN A 138 9.08 -30.32 11.07
CA GLN A 138 9.88 -31.36 10.44
C GLN A 138 9.25 -31.89 9.14
N GLU A 139 7.93 -32.04 9.10
CA GLU A 139 7.19 -32.46 7.90
C GLU A 139 7.26 -31.39 6.80
N GLU A 140 7.01 -30.13 7.16
CA GLU A 140 7.11 -29.00 6.24
C GLU A 140 8.54 -28.83 5.69
N ARG A 141 9.56 -28.99 6.55
CA ARG A 141 10.97 -28.98 6.12
C ARG A 141 11.24 -30.03 5.04
N LYS A 142 10.72 -31.25 5.20
CA LYS A 142 10.86 -32.32 4.18
C LYS A 142 10.20 -31.94 2.86
N THR A 143 9.06 -31.25 2.89
CA THR A 143 8.42 -30.72 1.68
C THR A 143 9.34 -29.78 0.92
N PHE A 144 10.03 -28.86 1.62
CA PHE A 144 10.99 -27.97 0.99
C PHE A 144 12.26 -28.70 0.52
N GLU A 145 12.71 -29.72 1.25
CA GLU A 145 13.89 -30.52 0.90
C GLU A 145 13.68 -31.34 -0.39
N ALA A 146 12.46 -31.80 -0.64
CA ALA A 146 12.09 -32.53 -1.86
C ALA A 146 12.14 -31.66 -3.13
N LEU A 147 12.16 -30.33 -3.00
CA LEU A 147 12.33 -29.44 -4.15
C LEU A 147 13.77 -29.49 -4.68
N PRO A 148 14.01 -29.24 -5.97
CA PRO A 148 15.35 -29.23 -6.55
C PRO A 148 16.32 -28.30 -5.80
N PRO A 149 17.62 -28.66 -5.72
CA PRO A 149 18.62 -27.77 -5.17
C PRO A 149 18.65 -26.41 -5.87
N LYS A 150 18.85 -25.34 -5.11
CA LYS A 150 18.88 -23.94 -5.58
C LYS A 150 17.54 -23.42 -6.13
N THR A 151 16.43 -24.13 -5.93
CA THR A 151 15.09 -23.60 -6.25
C THR A 151 14.88 -22.25 -5.56
N LYS A 152 14.36 -21.28 -6.33
CA LYS A 152 13.98 -19.97 -5.81
C LYS A 152 12.50 -20.00 -5.46
N LEU A 153 12.21 -19.60 -4.23
CA LEU A 153 10.86 -19.57 -3.69
C LEU A 153 10.41 -18.12 -3.56
N ARG A 154 9.16 -17.88 -3.94
CA ARG A 154 8.50 -16.58 -3.81
C ARG A 154 7.74 -16.53 -2.50
N LEU A 155 8.10 -15.59 -1.64
CA LEU A 155 7.38 -15.30 -0.41
C LEU A 155 6.46 -14.13 -0.67
N ARG A 156 5.18 -14.31 -0.39
CA ARG A 156 4.14 -13.31 -0.61
C ARG A 156 3.42 -13.03 0.69
N ARG A 157 3.67 -11.86 1.28
CA ARG A 157 2.94 -11.41 2.47
C ARG A 157 1.67 -10.68 2.04
N THR A 158 0.55 -11.06 2.64
CA THR A 158 -0.76 -10.43 2.42
C THR A 158 -1.39 -10.04 3.76
N GLY A 159 -2.64 -9.54 3.73
CA GLY A 159 -3.38 -9.21 4.96
C GLY A 159 -3.10 -7.82 5.53
N TYR A 160 -2.44 -6.95 4.76
CA TYR A 160 -2.28 -5.53 5.12
C TYR A 160 -2.69 -4.62 3.96
N THR A 161 -3.01 -3.38 4.27
CA THR A 161 -3.45 -2.38 3.29
C THR A 161 -2.42 -1.26 3.14
N ASP A 162 -2.41 -0.65 1.96
CA ASP A 162 -1.69 0.58 1.68
C ASP A 162 -2.69 1.69 1.38
N LEU A 163 -2.50 2.83 2.04
CA LEU A 163 -3.19 4.05 1.68
C LEU A 163 -2.54 4.66 0.45
N ASN A 164 -3.34 4.88 -0.59
CA ASN A 164 -2.89 5.47 -1.84
C ASN A 164 -3.78 6.67 -2.17
N CYS A 165 -3.19 7.70 -2.76
CA CYS A 165 -3.92 8.84 -3.30
C CYS A 165 -3.68 8.93 -4.81
N ALA A 166 -4.78 8.96 -5.57
CA ALA A 166 -4.78 9.29 -6.98
C ALA A 166 -5.11 10.77 -7.11
N TYR A 167 -4.31 11.54 -7.85
CA TYR A 167 -4.58 12.94 -8.08
C TYR A 167 -4.39 13.35 -9.54
N ASN A 168 -5.01 14.47 -9.89
CA ASN A 168 -4.86 15.11 -11.20
C ASN A 168 -4.19 16.45 -11.00
N THR A 169 -3.38 16.87 -11.97
CA THR A 169 -2.93 18.24 -12.16
C THR A 169 -3.62 18.83 -13.38
N THR A 170 -3.23 20.03 -13.79
CA THR A 170 -3.68 20.64 -15.06
C THR A 170 -3.15 19.90 -16.29
N GLU A 171 -2.00 19.22 -16.16
CA GLU A 171 -1.27 18.60 -17.29
C GLU A 171 -1.45 17.07 -17.30
N GLU A 172 -1.53 16.46 -16.13
CA GLU A 172 -1.52 15.01 -15.97
C GLU A 172 -2.74 14.53 -15.17
N SER A 173 -3.22 13.33 -15.50
CA SER A 173 -4.33 12.71 -14.79
C SER A 173 -3.92 11.36 -14.22
N GLN A 174 -4.55 10.98 -13.10
CA GLN A 174 -4.35 9.71 -12.42
C GLN A 174 -2.92 9.45 -11.90
N ILE A 175 -2.21 10.50 -11.48
CA ILE A 175 -0.93 10.34 -10.80
C ILE A 175 -1.17 9.62 -9.47
N MET A 176 -0.44 8.53 -9.24
CA MET A 176 -0.57 7.70 -8.05
C MET A 176 0.56 8.00 -7.07
N VAL A 177 0.21 8.33 -5.83
CA VAL A 177 1.15 8.42 -4.71
C VAL A 177 0.76 7.45 -3.60
N ARG A 178 1.70 6.61 -3.18
CA ARG A 178 1.58 5.79 -1.97
C ARG A 178 1.87 6.67 -0.75
N VAL A 179 0.98 6.66 0.23
CA VAL A 179 1.14 7.42 1.46
C VAL A 179 2.06 6.64 2.41
N SER A 180 3.22 7.22 2.73
CA SER A 180 4.18 6.63 3.66
C SER A 180 3.78 6.88 5.12
N SER A 181 4.47 6.24 6.06
CA SER A 181 4.31 6.52 7.49
C SER A 181 4.53 7.98 7.84
N SER A 182 5.39 8.67 7.08
CA SER A 182 5.71 10.09 7.23
C SER A 182 4.62 11.03 6.69
N GLY A 183 3.65 10.50 5.93
CA GLY A 183 2.49 11.24 5.44
C GLY A 183 2.66 11.91 4.06
N VAL A 184 1.53 12.40 3.55
CA VAL A 184 1.45 13.16 2.28
C VAL A 184 0.60 14.41 2.52
N PHE A 185 1.05 15.53 1.99
CA PHE A 185 0.48 16.86 2.21
C PHE A 185 0.10 17.44 0.85
N PHE A 186 -1.17 17.84 0.68
CA PHE A 186 -1.66 18.47 -0.55
C PHE A 186 -1.96 19.94 -0.31
N ASP A 187 -1.53 20.83 -1.21
CA ASP A 187 -1.92 22.23 -1.17
C ASP A 187 -3.42 22.39 -1.45
N GLU A 188 -4.18 22.81 -0.44
CA GLU A 188 -5.64 22.93 -0.55
C GLU A 188 -6.05 24.01 -1.54
N ARG A 189 -5.21 25.05 -1.74
CA ARG A 189 -5.52 26.19 -2.61
C ARG A 189 -5.71 25.77 -4.07
N THR A 190 -5.10 24.66 -4.48
CA THR A 190 -5.19 24.17 -5.86
C THR A 190 -6.32 23.16 -6.06
N LEU A 191 -6.96 22.65 -5.00
CA LEU A 191 -7.97 21.59 -5.04
C LEU A 191 -9.36 22.05 -5.52
N GLY A 192 -9.43 22.70 -6.68
CA GLY A 192 -10.69 23.24 -7.23
C GLY A 192 -11.80 22.19 -7.43
N GLN A 193 -11.46 20.92 -7.65
CA GLN A 193 -12.41 19.80 -7.79
C GLN A 193 -12.54 18.96 -6.50
N GLY A 194 -11.87 19.36 -5.43
CA GLY A 194 -12.00 18.79 -4.10
C GLY A 194 -11.22 17.51 -3.81
N PHE A 195 -11.47 17.00 -2.60
CA PHE A 195 -10.85 15.82 -2.00
C PHE A 195 -11.92 14.78 -1.68
N THR A 196 -11.59 13.51 -1.88
CA THR A 196 -12.46 12.39 -1.48
C THR A 196 -11.64 11.28 -0.85
N PHE A 197 -12.16 10.70 0.22
CA PHE A 197 -11.59 9.51 0.87
C PHE A 197 -12.66 8.45 1.01
N GLY A 198 -12.31 7.21 0.68
CA GLY A 198 -13.22 6.08 0.81
C GLY A 198 -12.82 4.92 -0.09
N PRO A 199 -13.57 3.79 -0.04
CA PRO A 199 -13.21 2.61 -0.80
C PRO A 199 -13.16 2.90 -2.30
N LYS A 200 -12.18 2.30 -2.99
CA LYS A 200 -12.21 2.22 -4.45
C LYS A 200 -13.26 1.18 -4.83
N THR A 201 -14.16 1.51 -5.75
CA THR A 201 -15.10 0.55 -6.32
C THR A 201 -14.32 -0.66 -6.82
N LYS A 202 -14.68 -1.86 -6.34
CA LYS A 202 -13.93 -3.11 -6.53
C LYS A 202 -13.86 -3.46 -8.02
N ASN A 203 -12.82 -3.01 -8.70
CA ASN A 203 -12.35 -3.61 -9.94
C ASN A 203 -11.13 -4.48 -9.60
N SER A 204 -11.30 -5.50 -8.73
CA SER A 204 -10.21 -6.44 -8.48
C SER A 204 -10.10 -7.39 -9.66
N LYS A 205 -9.14 -7.14 -10.56
CA LYS A 205 -8.66 -8.20 -11.45
C LYS A 205 -8.21 -9.36 -10.55
N ALA A 206 -8.70 -10.57 -10.81
CA ALA A 206 -8.27 -11.76 -10.07
C ALA A 206 -6.74 -11.89 -10.15
N SER A 207 -6.07 -12.01 -9.01
CA SER A 207 -4.62 -12.20 -8.93
C SER A 207 -4.23 -13.55 -9.55
N ILE A 208 -3.05 -13.69 -10.14
CA ILE A 208 -2.58 -15.03 -10.57
C ILE A 208 -2.45 -15.97 -9.37
N TYR A 209 -2.13 -15.42 -8.20
CA TYR A 209 -1.95 -16.18 -6.97
C TYR A 209 -3.27 -16.71 -6.39
N SER A 210 -4.44 -16.25 -6.86
CA SER A 210 -5.72 -16.89 -6.47
C SER A 210 -5.97 -18.21 -7.19
N GLU A 211 -5.21 -18.48 -8.26
CA GLU A 211 -5.28 -19.72 -9.05
C GLU A 211 -4.19 -20.72 -8.63
N LEU A 212 -3.27 -20.32 -7.76
CA LEU A 212 -2.13 -21.12 -7.32
C LEU A 212 -2.29 -21.52 -5.84
N SER A 213 -2.01 -22.78 -5.52
CA SER A 213 -1.93 -23.22 -4.13
C SER A 213 -0.54 -22.93 -3.57
N PRO A 214 -0.43 -22.25 -2.41
CA PRO A 214 0.85 -22.08 -1.75
C PRO A 214 1.38 -23.41 -1.21
N ILE A 215 2.70 -23.51 -1.09
CA ILE A 215 3.37 -24.61 -0.39
C ILE A 215 3.02 -24.48 1.09
N PRO A 216 2.38 -25.50 1.71
CA PRO A 216 2.01 -25.46 3.12
C PRO A 216 3.22 -25.22 4.01
N GLN A 217 3.10 -24.24 4.91
CA GLN A 217 4.17 -23.85 5.82
C GLN A 217 3.58 -23.09 7.00
N SER A 218 4.18 -23.23 8.18
CA SER A 218 3.74 -22.59 9.42
C SER A 218 4.80 -21.68 10.06
N LEU A 219 6.03 -21.71 9.56
CA LEU A 219 7.15 -20.94 10.09
C LEU A 219 6.98 -19.42 9.87
N TYR A 220 6.48 -19.03 8.69
CA TYR A 220 6.32 -17.64 8.27
C TYR A 220 4.85 -17.22 8.38
N GLN A 221 4.45 -16.63 9.51
CA GLN A 221 3.08 -16.18 9.70
C GLN A 221 2.65 -15.15 8.63
N SER A 222 1.44 -15.32 8.09
CA SER A 222 0.83 -14.42 7.07
C SER A 222 1.63 -14.31 5.75
N ILE A 223 2.49 -15.30 5.45
CA ILE A 223 3.27 -15.36 4.23
C ILE A 223 2.92 -16.64 3.47
N ASP A 224 2.49 -16.49 2.22
CA ASP A 224 2.32 -17.60 1.31
C ASP A 224 3.63 -17.85 0.56
N ILE A 225 4.05 -19.11 0.44
CA ILE A 225 5.26 -19.49 -0.29
C ILE A 225 4.88 -20.21 -1.57
N TYR A 226 5.44 -19.79 -2.70
CA TYR A 226 5.23 -20.42 -4.00
C TYR A 226 6.56 -20.78 -4.64
N ASP A 227 6.58 -21.84 -5.43
CA ASP A 227 7.66 -22.07 -6.36
C ASP A 227 7.64 -21.01 -7.48
N ILE A 228 8.78 -20.37 -7.73
CA ILE A 228 8.86 -19.29 -8.71
C ILE A 228 8.59 -19.79 -10.13
N ASP A 229 9.03 -21.01 -10.47
CA ASP A 229 8.89 -21.53 -11.83
C ASP A 229 7.41 -21.82 -12.13
N THR A 230 6.69 -22.36 -11.14
CA THR A 230 5.24 -22.53 -11.19
C THR A 230 4.52 -21.19 -11.39
N VAL A 231 4.93 -20.15 -10.65
CA VAL A 231 4.35 -18.80 -10.78
C VAL A 231 4.59 -18.21 -12.17
N GLU A 232 5.81 -18.32 -12.71
CA GLU A 232 6.16 -17.77 -14.02
C GLU A 232 5.47 -18.54 -15.16
N LYS A 233 5.34 -19.87 -15.06
CA LYS A 233 4.54 -20.68 -16.01
C LYS A 233 3.08 -20.23 -16.03
N ALA A 234 2.47 -20.03 -14.87
CA ALA A 234 1.09 -19.56 -14.76
C ALA A 234 0.91 -18.14 -15.35
N LYS A 235 1.86 -17.23 -15.09
CA LYS A 235 1.86 -15.90 -15.72
C LYS A 235 1.98 -15.98 -17.24
N ALA A 236 2.87 -16.83 -17.76
CA ALA A 236 3.06 -17.02 -19.19
C ALA A 236 1.80 -17.58 -19.86
N ALA A 237 1.17 -18.60 -19.27
CA ALA A 237 -0.09 -19.16 -19.76
C ALA A 237 -1.20 -18.11 -19.79
N ARG A 238 -1.34 -17.31 -18.72
CA ARG A 238 -2.33 -16.23 -18.65
C ARG A 238 -2.03 -15.06 -19.58
N LYS A 239 -0.77 -14.83 -19.93
CA LYS A 239 -0.37 -13.86 -20.96
C LYS A 239 -0.78 -14.37 -22.34
N LYS A 240 -0.42 -15.61 -22.67
CA LYS A 240 -0.78 -16.26 -23.93
C LYS A 240 -2.29 -16.30 -24.17
N TYR A 241 -3.08 -16.72 -23.17
CA TYR A 241 -4.54 -16.69 -23.24
C TYR A 241 -5.10 -15.29 -23.54
N ARG A 242 -4.51 -14.24 -22.93
CA ARG A 242 -4.95 -12.85 -23.17
C ARG A 242 -4.61 -12.35 -24.57
N GLU A 243 -3.49 -12.78 -25.13
CA GLU A 243 -3.08 -12.45 -26.49
C GLU A 243 -3.96 -13.16 -27.52
N GLU A 244 -4.25 -14.45 -27.31
CA GLU A 244 -5.11 -15.26 -28.20
C GLU A 244 -6.57 -14.78 -28.19
N ASN A 245 -7.07 -14.31 -27.05
CA ASN A 245 -8.47 -13.90 -26.87
C ASN A 245 -8.64 -12.36 -26.83
N GLU A 246 -7.67 -11.59 -27.31
CA GLU A 246 -7.65 -10.12 -27.16
C GLU A 246 -8.92 -9.46 -27.72
N GLN A 247 -9.36 -9.90 -28.91
CA GLN A 247 -10.54 -9.32 -29.56
C GLN A 247 -11.82 -9.59 -28.78
N GLU A 248 -11.99 -10.80 -28.25
CA GLU A 248 -13.16 -11.18 -27.45
C GLU A 248 -13.16 -10.41 -26.12
N ILE A 249 -12.01 -10.35 -25.43
CA ILE A 249 -11.84 -9.57 -24.22
C ILE A 249 -12.16 -8.08 -24.45
N LYS A 250 -11.74 -7.50 -25.59
CA LYS A 250 -12.09 -6.12 -25.95
C LYS A 250 -13.59 -5.95 -26.17
N ARG A 251 -14.25 -6.88 -26.86
CA ARG A 251 -15.71 -6.84 -27.06
C ARG A 251 -16.46 -6.94 -25.74
N GLU A 252 -16.06 -7.85 -24.85
CA GLU A 252 -16.66 -7.98 -23.53
C GLU A 252 -16.46 -6.72 -22.68
N GLN A 253 -15.26 -6.15 -22.67
CA GLN A 253 -14.97 -4.90 -21.96
C GLN A 253 -15.82 -3.75 -22.50
N TRP A 254 -15.95 -3.64 -23.82
CA TRP A 254 -16.78 -2.62 -24.45
C TRP A 254 -18.28 -2.81 -24.13
N SER A 255 -18.77 -4.04 -24.15
CA SER A 255 -20.14 -4.38 -23.74
C SER A 255 -20.42 -4.00 -22.28
N ARG A 256 -19.50 -4.35 -21.36
CA ARG A 256 -19.60 -3.97 -19.94
C ARG A 256 -19.58 -2.45 -19.75
N TYR A 257 -18.69 -1.75 -20.46
CA TYR A 257 -18.63 -0.30 -20.43
C TYR A 257 -19.95 0.34 -20.89
N ASN A 258 -20.50 -0.12 -22.02
CA ASN A 258 -21.77 0.38 -22.53
C ASN A 258 -22.94 0.11 -21.59
N LYS A 259 -23.02 -1.10 -21.01
CA LYS A 259 -24.04 -1.41 -19.99
C LYS A 259 -23.94 -0.48 -18.78
N THR A 260 -22.72 -0.24 -18.29
CA THR A 260 -22.49 0.65 -17.14
C THR A 260 -22.86 2.09 -17.47
N ARG A 261 -22.52 2.56 -18.67
CA ARG A 261 -22.89 3.90 -19.16
C ARG A 261 -24.40 4.05 -19.32
N ALA A 262 -25.08 3.05 -19.91
CA ALA A 262 -26.53 3.06 -20.06
C ALA A 262 -27.24 3.10 -18.68
N ALA A 263 -26.78 2.29 -17.71
CA ALA A 263 -27.32 2.31 -16.35
C ALA A 263 -27.12 3.67 -15.66
N LYS A 264 -25.94 4.30 -15.84
CA LYS A 264 -25.68 5.63 -15.30
C LYS A 264 -26.58 6.70 -15.94
N ASN A 265 -26.77 6.63 -17.25
CA ASN A 265 -27.66 7.55 -17.98
C ASN A 265 -29.12 7.37 -17.56
N ALA A 266 -29.59 6.13 -17.35
CA ALA A 266 -30.94 5.86 -16.87
C ALA A 266 -31.15 6.43 -15.46
N LEU A 267 -30.22 6.19 -14.53
CA LEU A 267 -30.28 6.78 -13.18
C LEU A 267 -30.27 8.31 -13.19
N GLN A 268 -29.56 8.92 -14.14
CA GLN A 268 -29.54 10.37 -14.30
C GLN A 268 -30.87 10.88 -14.89
N ALA A 269 -31.44 10.20 -15.88
CA ALA A 269 -32.75 10.54 -16.43
C ALA A 269 -33.88 10.38 -15.39
N ASP A 270 -33.85 9.33 -14.58
CA ASP A 270 -34.79 9.12 -13.48
C ASP A 270 -34.66 10.22 -12.41
N ALA A 271 -33.42 10.64 -12.10
CA ALA A 271 -33.18 11.74 -11.17
C ALA A 271 -33.64 13.11 -11.73
N GLU A 272 -33.46 13.34 -13.03
CA GLU A 272 -33.94 14.54 -13.73
C GLU A 272 -35.48 14.57 -13.82
N HIS A 273 -36.13 13.42 -14.06
CA HIS A 273 -37.58 13.28 -14.04
C HIS A 273 -38.18 13.47 -12.65
N ALA A 274 -37.55 12.89 -11.62
CA ALA A 274 -37.96 13.09 -10.23
C ALA A 274 -37.74 14.55 -9.75
N ALA A 275 -36.77 15.26 -10.32
CA ALA A 275 -36.55 16.67 -10.06
C ALA A 275 -37.55 17.58 -10.81
N SER A 276 -37.98 17.22 -12.02
CA SER A 276 -39.01 17.96 -12.77
C SER A 276 -40.42 17.75 -12.19
N GLU A 277 -40.75 16.57 -11.68
CA GLU A 277 -42.02 16.31 -10.98
C GLU A 277 -42.15 17.08 -9.65
N LYS A 278 -41.02 17.42 -9.01
CA LYS A 278 -41.01 18.25 -7.79
C LYS A 278 -41.12 19.76 -8.06
N ASN A 279 -41.00 20.20 -9.31
CA ASN A 279 -41.21 21.58 -9.72
C ASN A 279 -42.23 21.64 -10.87
N PRO A 280 -43.54 21.43 -10.61
CA PRO A 280 -44.53 21.84 -11.57
C PRO A 280 -44.51 23.38 -11.60
N SER A 281 -44.05 23.91 -12.72
CA SER A 281 -44.16 25.32 -13.06
C SER A 281 -45.54 25.86 -12.69
N GLY A 282 -45.54 26.92 -11.88
CA GLY A 282 -46.70 27.78 -11.71
C GLY A 282 -47.23 28.19 -13.08
N SER A 283 -48.49 27.89 -13.30
CA SER A 283 -49.28 28.39 -14.41
C SER A 283 -50.75 28.28 -14.02
N SER A 284 -51.42 29.43 -14.09
CA SER A 284 -52.86 29.68 -14.04
C SER A 284 -53.64 29.29 -12.78
N GLN A 285 -54.06 30.29 -12.01
CA GLN A 285 -55.49 30.68 -11.97
C GLN A 285 -55.67 32.07 -11.31
N ASP A 286 -56.35 32.93 -12.07
CA ASP A 286 -57.23 34.07 -11.74
C ASP A 286 -56.84 35.13 -10.69
#